data_AF-A0A952WJM2-F1
#
_entry.id   AF-A0A952WJM2-F1
#
_cell.length_a   1.000
_cell.length_b   1.000
_cell.length_c   1.000
_cell.angle_alpha   90.00
_cell.angle_beta   90.00
_cell.angle_gamma   90.00
#
_symmetry.space_group_name_H-M   'P 1'
#
loop_
_entity.id
_entity.type
_entity.pdbx_description
1 polymer ?
#
loop_
_entity_poly.entity_id
_entity_poly.type
_entity_poly.pdbx_seq_one_letter_code
_entity_poly.pdbx_strand_id
1 'polypeptide(L)'
;MLYAPILYPKTYAVFLLVAAMDVICTWIVLSLGGREINALANMFLQRWDVHGLLALKFGVCVMVLLTCEFIGRRKPMTAARLVMAAIVLNCFPVVVGTAQVAGFLMMQP
;
A
#
# COMPACT_ATOMS: atom_id res chain seq x y z
N MET A 1 3.84 -23.96 -1.78
CA MET A 1 2.86 -22.85 -1.64
C MET A 1 2.69 -22.02 -2.92
N LEU A 2 3.76 -21.72 -3.68
CA LEU A 2 3.67 -20.96 -4.94
C LEU A 2 3.01 -21.69 -6.14
N TYR A 3 2.84 -23.01 -6.07
CA TYR A 3 2.29 -23.83 -7.16
C TYR A 3 0.79 -24.14 -7.03
N ALA A 4 0.15 -23.72 -5.93
CA ALA A 4 -1.26 -23.98 -5.71
C ALA A 4 -2.11 -22.82 -6.26
N PRO A 5 -3.32 -23.10 -6.78
CA PRO A 5 -4.18 -22.07 -7.35
C PRO A 5 -4.47 -20.97 -6.32
N ILE A 6 -4.38 -19.72 -6.77
CA ILE A 6 -4.61 -18.51 -5.97
C ILE A 6 -6.06 -18.52 -5.45
N LEU A 7 -6.25 -18.32 -4.14
CA LEU A 7 -7.59 -18.39 -3.53
C LEU A 7 -8.52 -17.26 -3.97
N TYR A 8 -8.01 -16.01 -4.04
CA TYR A 8 -8.82 -14.81 -4.25
C TYR A 8 -8.27 -13.91 -5.37
N PRO A 9 -8.22 -14.38 -6.63
CA PRO A 9 -7.51 -13.69 -7.71
C PRO A 9 -8.05 -12.27 -7.98
N LYS A 10 -9.38 -12.09 -8.02
CA LYS A 10 -9.99 -10.76 -8.25
C LYS A 10 -9.68 -9.79 -7.13
N THR A 11 -9.80 -10.23 -5.87
CA THR A 11 -9.58 -9.38 -4.70
C THR A 11 -8.11 -9.00 -4.56
N TYR A 12 -7.19 -9.92 -4.86
CA TYR A 12 -5.76 -9.64 -4.87
C TYR A 12 -5.37 -8.67 -5.98
N ALA A 13 -6.00 -8.76 -7.16
CA ALA A 13 -5.78 -7.79 -8.23
C ALA A 13 -6.18 -6.37 -7.81
N VAL A 14 -7.36 -6.21 -7.17
CA VAL A 14 -7.79 -4.90 -6.63
C VAL A 14 -6.84 -4.39 -5.56
N PHE A 15 -6.43 -5.27 -4.64
CA PHE A 15 -5.46 -4.90 -3.60
C PHE A 15 -4.13 -4.42 -4.18
N LEU A 16 -3.57 -5.14 -5.16
CA LEU A 16 -2.34 -4.76 -5.84
C LEU A 16 -2.49 -3.46 -6.62
N LEU A 17 -3.64 -3.22 -7.25
CA LEU A 17 -3.92 -1.97 -7.95
C LEU A 17 -3.91 -0.77 -6.98
N VAL A 18 -4.59 -0.90 -5.83
CA VAL A 18 -4.62 0.15 -4.80
C VAL A 18 -3.22 0.39 -4.22
N ALA A 19 -2.45 -0.68 -3.97
CA ALA A 19 -1.07 -0.57 -3.52
C ALA A 19 -0.15 0.12 -4.54
N ALA A 20 -0.32 -0.17 -5.84
CA ALA A 20 0.44 0.50 -6.89
C ALA A 20 0.09 2.00 -6.95
N MET A 21 -1.19 2.34 -6.80
CA MET A 21 -1.65 3.73 -6.75
C MET A 21 -1.07 4.48 -5.55
N ASP A 22 -0.95 3.83 -4.40
CA ASP A 22 -0.30 4.37 -3.20
C ASP A 22 1.19 4.68 -3.42
N VAL A 23 1.92 3.82 -4.14
CA VAL A 23 3.32 4.06 -4.51
C VAL A 23 3.44 5.27 -5.44
N ILE A 24 2.57 5.36 -6.46
CA ILE A 24 2.57 6.47 -7.42
C ILE A 24 2.25 7.79 -6.73
N CYS A 25 1.23 7.82 -5.87
CA CYS A 25 0.86 9.04 -5.12
C CYS A 25 2.00 9.52 -4.23
N THR A 26 2.64 8.63 -3.49
CA THR A 26 3.81 8.96 -2.67
C THR A 26 4.96 9.50 -3.53
N TRP A 27 5.23 8.91 -4.70
CA TRP A 27 6.26 9.41 -5.60
C TRP A 27 5.95 10.84 -6.08
N ILE A 28 4.69 11.12 -6.45
CA ILE A 28 4.24 12.46 -6.84
C ILE A 28 4.42 13.44 -5.68
N VAL A 29 3.95 13.10 -4.47
CA VAL A 29 4.08 13.95 -3.28
C VAL A 29 5.55 14.32 -3.02
N LEU A 30 6.45 13.33 -3.07
CA LEU A 30 7.88 13.55 -2.87
C LEU A 30 8.49 14.42 -3.99
N SER A 31 8.10 14.18 -5.24
CA SER A 31 8.60 14.95 -6.40
C SER A 31 8.15 16.43 -6.38
N LEU A 32 7.01 16.72 -5.74
CA LEU A 32 6.50 18.08 -5.52
C LEU A 32 7.13 18.79 -4.31
N GLY A 33 8.09 18.16 -3.63
CA GLY A 33 8.71 18.71 -2.41
C GLY A 33 7.89 18.50 -1.13
N GLY A 34 6.83 17.67 -1.20
CA GLY A 34 6.08 17.23 -0.04
C GLY A 34 6.91 16.32 0.87
N ARG A 35 6.53 16.25 2.15
CA ARG A 35 7.12 15.33 3.12
C ARG A 35 6.18 14.19 3.44
N GLU A 36 6.75 13.01 3.68
CA GLU A 36 6.02 11.85 4.20
C GLU A 36 5.54 12.15 5.63
N ILE A 37 4.22 12.22 5.81
CA ILE A 37 3.58 12.47 7.11
C ILE A 37 3.71 11.23 8.03
N ASN A 38 3.87 10.05 7.43
CA ASN A 38 4.04 8.81 8.17
C ASN A 38 5.47 8.69 8.71
N ALA A 39 5.63 8.70 10.04
CA ALA A 39 6.92 8.62 10.72
C ALA A 39 7.73 7.36 10.34
N LEU A 40 7.06 6.22 10.13
CA LEU A 40 7.72 5.00 9.68
C LEU A 40 8.23 5.15 8.25
N ALA A 41 7.41 5.70 7.36
CA ALA A 41 7.78 5.95 5.97
C ALA A 41 8.96 6.92 5.88
N ASN A 42 8.93 8.00 6.67
CA ASN A 42 10.01 8.98 6.76
C ASN A 42 11.32 8.37 7.30
N MET A 43 11.26 7.42 8.25
CA MET A 43 12.45 6.71 8.72
C MET A 43 13.11 5.88 7.61
N PHE A 44 12.32 5.17 6.80
CA PHE A 44 12.81 4.41 5.67
C PHE A 44 13.34 5.32 4.56
N LEU A 45 12.65 6.44 4.29
CA LEU A 45 13.08 7.46 3.34
C LEU A 45 14.44 8.07 3.73
N GLN A 46 14.64 8.41 5.00
CA GLN A 46 15.90 9.01 5.45
C GLN A 46 17.08 8.04 5.41
N ARG A 47 16.82 6.74 5.56
CA ARG A 47 17.87 5.72 5.67
C ARG A 47 18.22 5.02 4.35
N TRP A 48 17.23 4.88 3.47
CA TRP A 48 17.36 4.12 2.21
C TRP A 48 16.71 4.84 1.02
N ASP A 49 16.38 6.12 1.17
CA ASP A 49 15.77 6.95 0.13
C ASP A 49 14.44 6.35 -0.39
N VAL A 50 14.01 6.73 -1.60
CA VAL A 50 12.80 6.21 -2.25
C VAL A 50 12.79 4.67 -2.34
N HIS A 51 13.96 4.03 -2.43
CA HIS A 51 14.09 2.57 -2.48
C HIS A 51 13.62 1.90 -1.19
N GLY A 52 13.91 2.49 -0.02
CA GLY A 52 13.42 2.01 1.27
C GLY A 52 11.90 2.09 1.39
N LEU A 53 11.33 3.15 0.85
CA LEU A 53 9.90 3.39 0.84
C LEU A 53 9.15 2.37 -0.04
N LEU A 54 9.70 2.10 -1.23
CA LEU A 54 9.23 1.07 -2.14
C LEU A 54 9.29 -0.31 -1.48
N ALA A 55 10.42 -0.66 -0.87
CA ALA A 55 10.60 -1.94 -0.18
C ALA A 55 9.60 -2.12 0.96
N LEU A 56 9.30 -1.07 1.73
CA LEU A 56 8.29 -1.09 2.78
C LEU A 56 6.89 -1.35 2.21
N LYS A 57 6.45 -0.56 1.22
CA LYS A 57 5.10 -0.69 0.63
C LYS A 57 4.89 -2.06 -0.03
N PHE A 58 5.84 -2.50 -0.86
CA PHE A 58 5.77 -3.83 -1.50
C PHE A 58 5.92 -4.97 -0.48
N GLY A 59 6.77 -4.82 0.54
CA GLY A 59 6.94 -5.80 1.61
C GLY A 59 5.65 -6.02 2.41
N VAL A 60 4.96 -4.94 2.75
CA VAL A 60 3.62 -5.02 3.39
C VAL A 60 2.63 -5.73 2.47
N CYS A 61 2.62 -5.44 1.17
CA CYS A 61 1.74 -6.11 0.21
C CYS A 61 1.99 -7.62 0.14
N VAL A 62 3.25 -8.03 0.03
CA VAL A 62 3.64 -9.45 0.01
C VAL A 62 3.23 -10.13 1.32
N MET A 63 3.50 -9.49 2.46
CA MET A 63 3.15 -10.03 3.78
C MET A 63 1.64 -10.23 3.93
N VAL A 64 0.82 -9.26 3.48
CA VAL A 64 -0.65 -9.37 3.49
C VAL A 64 -1.11 -10.53 2.61
N LEU A 65 -0.62 -10.62 1.37
CA LEU A 65 -1.01 -11.68 0.44
C LEU A 65 -0.66 -13.07 0.99
N LEU A 66 0.56 -13.25 1.51
CA LEU A 66 0.98 -14.51 2.14
C LEU A 66 0.14 -14.87 3.36
N THR A 67 -0.18 -13.88 4.20
CA THR A 67 -1.03 -14.09 5.38
C THR A 67 -2.45 -14.50 4.98
N CYS A 68 -3.00 -13.87 3.95
CA CYS A 68 -4.33 -14.21 3.44
C CYS A 68 -4.35 -15.60 2.81
N GLU A 69 -3.30 -15.99 2.10
CA GLU A 69 -3.17 -17.32 1.50
C GLU A 69 -3.01 -18.41 2.58
N PHE A 70 -2.23 -18.13 3.63
CA PHE A 70 -2.03 -19.05 4.75
C PHE A 70 -3.30 -19.24 5.58
N ILE A 71 -3.97 -18.15 5.94
CA ILE A 71 -5.20 -18.19 6.75
C ILE A 71 -6.39 -18.67 5.92
N GLY A 72 -6.50 -18.25 4.66
CA GLY A 72 -7.63 -18.56 3.78
C GLY A 72 -7.76 -20.04 3.49
N ARG A 73 -6.64 -20.76 3.43
CA ARG A 73 -6.61 -22.23 3.29
C ARG A 73 -7.21 -22.97 4.50
N ARG A 74 -7.31 -22.33 5.67
CA ARG A 74 -7.89 -22.91 6.89
C ARG A 74 -9.25 -22.31 7.26
N LYS A 75 -9.42 -21.00 7.03
CA LYS A 75 -10.60 -20.21 7.43
C LYS A 75 -10.93 -19.15 6.36
N PRO A 76 -11.69 -19.51 5.32
CA PRO A 76 -11.93 -18.63 4.17
C PRO A 76 -12.67 -17.34 4.54
N MET A 77 -13.63 -17.39 5.49
CA MET A 77 -14.35 -16.18 5.93
C MET A 77 -13.45 -15.20 6.68
N THR A 78 -12.49 -15.69 7.47
CA THR A 78 -11.54 -14.85 8.19
C THR A 78 -10.57 -14.17 7.22
N ALA A 79 -10.10 -14.90 6.20
CA ALA A 79 -9.23 -14.34 5.17
C ALA A 79 -9.93 -13.26 4.34
N ALA A 80 -11.21 -13.44 4.00
CA ALA A 80 -11.97 -12.42 3.27
C ALA A 80 -12.07 -11.09 4.05
N ARG A 81 -12.31 -11.15 5.37
CA ARG A 81 -12.31 -9.95 6.24
C ARG A 81 -10.92 -9.34 6.37
N LEU A 82 -9.88 -10.16 6.45
CA LEU A 82 -8.50 -9.70 6.55
C LEU A 82 -8.07 -8.95 5.28
N VAL A 83 -8.39 -9.47 4.10
CA VAL A 83 -8.13 -8.79 2.82
C VAL A 83 -8.89 -7.47 2.75
N MET A 84 -10.17 -7.45 3.14
CA MET A 84 -10.97 -6.23 3.13
C MET A 84 -10.40 -5.17 4.07
N ALA A 85 -10.01 -5.56 5.29
CA ALA A 85 -9.34 -4.67 6.24
C ALA A 85 -8.01 -4.15 5.68
N ALA A 86 -7.21 -5.01 5.04
CA ALA A 86 -5.95 -4.61 4.42
C ALA A 86 -6.16 -3.62 3.27
N ILE A 87 -7.19 -3.80 2.43
CA ILE A 87 -7.58 -2.84 1.38
C ILE A 87 -7.93 -1.49 2.00
N VAL A 88 -8.80 -1.47 3.02
CA VAL A 88 -9.20 -0.23 3.71
C VAL A 88 -7.99 0.47 4.33
N LEU A 89 -7.09 -0.28 4.94
CA LEU A 89 -5.87 0.27 5.52
C LEU A 89 -4.94 0.86 4.45
N ASN A 90 -4.83 0.21 3.28
CA ASN A 90 -4.05 0.70 2.14
C ASN A 90 -4.68 1.94 1.48
N CYS A 91 -5.99 2.16 1.60
CA CYS A 91 -6.63 3.38 1.11
C CYS A 91 -6.25 4.62 1.93
N PHE A 92 -5.91 4.47 3.21
CA PHE A 92 -5.56 5.60 4.07
C PHE A 92 -4.38 6.43 3.53
N PRO A 93 -3.20 5.85 3.25
CA PRO A 93 -2.08 6.62 2.70
C PRO A 93 -2.37 7.19 1.29
N VAL A 94 -3.18 6.51 0.46
CA VAL A 94 -3.64 7.05 -0.83
C VAL A 94 -4.47 8.33 -0.63
N VAL A 95 -5.44 8.32 0.29
CA VAL A 95 -6.28 9.49 0.60
C VAL A 95 -5.45 10.65 1.16
N VAL A 96 -4.51 10.35 2.05
CA VAL A 96 -3.62 11.38 2.62
C VAL A 96 -2.70 11.96 1.56
N GLY A 97 -2.07 11.12 0.73
CA GLY A 97 -1.20 11.56 -0.36
C GLY A 97 -1.94 12.40 -1.40
N THR A 98 -3.13 11.96 -1.82
CA THR A 98 -3.95 12.74 -2.76
C THR A 98 -4.41 14.07 -2.19
N ALA A 99 -4.80 14.14 -0.91
CA ALA A 99 -5.12 15.40 -0.25
C ALA A 99 -3.92 16.36 -0.18
N GLN A 100 -2.73 15.82 0.05
CA GLN A 100 -1.49 16.60 0.07
C GLN A 100 -1.15 17.17 -1.32
N VAL A 101 -1.27 16.36 -2.38
CA VAL A 101 -1.10 16.83 -3.78
C VAL A 101 -2.13 17.91 -4.13
N ALA A 102 -3.41 17.70 -3.79
CA ALA A 102 -4.45 18.68 -4.05
C ALA A 102 -4.20 20.01 -3.33
N GLY A 103 -3.74 19.97 -2.07
CA GLY A 103 -3.34 21.15 -1.32
C GLY A 103 -2.16 21.90 -1.96
N PHE A 104 -1.16 21.18 -2.48
CA PHE A 104 -0.05 21.78 -3.22
C PHE A 104 -0.51 22.45 -4.52
N LEU A 105 -1.38 21.80 -5.30
CA LEU A 105 -1.93 22.35 -6.54
C LEU A 105 -2.78 23.60 -6.30
N MET A 106 -3.56 23.63 -5.21
CA MET A 106 -4.37 24.81 -4.85
C MET A 106 -3.53 25.99 -4.32
N MET A 107 -2.31 25.75 -3.85
CA MET A 107 -1.40 26.78 -3.33
C MET A 107 -0.38 27.29 -4.36
N GLN A 108 -0.33 26.73 -5.57
CA GLN A 108 0.42 27.33 -6.68
C GLN A 108 -0.47 28.38 -7.38
N PRO A 109 -0.10 29.68 -7.36
CA PRO A 109 -0.82 30.74 -8.08
C PRO A 109 -0.66 30.67 -9.60
#